data_AF-A0A2P2JWH6-F1
#
_entry.id   AF-A0A2P2JWH6-F1
#
_cell.length_a   1.000
_cell.length_b   1.000
_cell.length_c   1.000
_cell.angle_alpha   90.00
_cell.angle_beta   90.00
_cell.angle_gamma   90.00
#
_symmetry.space_group_name_H-M   'P 1'
#
loop_
_entity.id
_entity.type
_entity.pdbx_description
1 polymer ?
#
loop_
_entity_poly.entity_id
_entity_poly.type
_entity_poly.pdbx_seq_one_letter_code
_entity_poly.pdbx_strand_id
1 'polypeptide(L)'
;MMEVPQLHGFGPAANRLLEAYKMLLKFLGNLRNLRDSYAALAVGSSETIAGEPSSVTRIISECESALTFLNRDLGILSASIARERGTNGIS
;
A
#
# COMPACT_ATOMS: atom_id res chain seq x y z
N MET A 1 6.87 -7.78 -0.61
CA MET A 1 6.18 -6.95 -1.62
C MET A 1 4.70 -6.97 -1.25
N MET A 2 3.99 -5.84 -1.30
CA MET A 2 2.54 -5.86 -1.02
C MET A 2 1.79 -6.39 -2.24
N GLU A 3 0.93 -7.38 -2.02
CA GLU A 3 0.08 -7.97 -3.05
C GLU A 3 -1.02 -7.00 -3.47
N VAL A 4 -1.39 -7.04 -4.75
CA VAL A 4 -2.48 -6.24 -5.29
C VAL A 4 -3.82 -6.83 -4.83
N PRO A 5 -4.77 -6.02 -4.31
CA PRO A 5 -6.08 -6.51 -3.88
C PRO A 5 -6.86 -7.08 -5.06
N GLN A 6 -7.54 -8.21 -4.81
CA GLN A 6 -8.52 -8.77 -5.72
C GLN A 6 -9.82 -7.98 -5.60
N LEU A 7 -10.27 -7.35 -6.69
CA LEU A 7 -11.42 -6.44 -6.70
C LEU A 7 -12.63 -7.02 -7.45
N HIS A 8 -12.82 -8.34 -7.35
CA HIS A 8 -13.97 -9.00 -7.97
C HIS A 8 -15.28 -8.39 -7.45
N GLY A 9 -16.23 -8.16 -8.36
CA GLY A 9 -17.55 -7.63 -8.02
C GLY A 9 -17.65 -6.09 -7.96
N PHE A 10 -16.54 -5.35 -7.97
CA PHE A 10 -16.53 -3.87 -7.89
C PHE A 10 -16.97 -3.17 -9.19
N GLY A 11 -17.25 -3.92 -10.26
CA GLY A 11 -17.75 -3.38 -11.52
C GLY A 11 -16.79 -2.35 -12.16
N PRO A 12 -17.30 -1.32 -12.85
CA PRO A 12 -16.48 -0.34 -13.57
C PRO A 12 -15.51 0.45 -12.67
N ALA A 13 -15.79 0.56 -11.37
CA ALA A 13 -14.93 1.25 -10.42
C ALA A 13 -13.65 0.45 -10.07
N ALA A 14 -13.67 -0.87 -10.27
CA ALA A 14 -12.56 -1.77 -9.93
C ALA A 14 -11.25 -1.33 -10.58
N ASN A 15 -11.29 -0.96 -11.86
CA ASN A 15 -10.09 -0.56 -12.60
C ASN A 15 -9.51 0.75 -12.07
N ARG A 16 -10.35 1.75 -11.76
CA ARG A 16 -9.88 3.03 -11.20
C ARG A 16 -9.25 2.83 -9.83
N LEU A 17 -9.85 1.99 -8.99
CA LEU A 17 -9.32 1.64 -7.69
C LEU A 17 -7.99 0.88 -7.79
N LEU A 18 -7.90 -0.06 -8.75
CA LEU A 18 -6.68 -0.79 -9.02
C LEU A 18 -5.53 0.13 -9.47
N GLU A 19 -5.81 1.07 -10.38
CA GLU A 19 -4.81 2.05 -10.81
C GLU A 19 -4.38 2.97 -9.67
N ALA A 20 -5.33 3.43 -8.84
CA ALA A 20 -5.00 4.19 -7.63
C ALA A 20 -4.10 3.39 -6.68
N TYR A 21 -4.41 2.11 -6.45
CA TYR A 21 -3.60 1.23 -5.60
C TYR A 21 -2.19 1.05 -6.14
N LYS A 22 -2.03 0.82 -7.45
CA LYS A 22 -0.71 0.72 -8.11
C LYS A 22 0.09 2.01 -7.98
N MET A 23 -0.56 3.18 -8.10
CA MET A 23 0.11 4.46 -7.88
C MET A 23 0.63 4.59 -6.45
N LEU A 24 -0.14 4.15 -5.45
CA LEU A 24 0.31 4.14 -4.05
C LEU A 24 1.50 3.19 -3.83
N LEU A 25 1.49 2.00 -4.44
CA LEU A 25 2.63 1.07 -4.38
C LEU A 25 3.89 1.68 -5.00
N LYS A 26 3.76 2.34 -6.15
CA LYS A 26 4.87 3.06 -6.81
C LYS A 26 5.40 4.19 -5.92
N PHE A 27 4.50 4.95 -5.29
CA PHE A 27 4.86 6.01 -4.35
C PHE A 27 5.67 5.46 -3.17
N LEU A 28 5.22 4.36 -2.56
CA LEU A 28 5.97 3.71 -1.48
C LEU A 28 7.36 3.22 -1.94
N GLY A 29 7.44 2.65 -3.15
CA GLY A 29 8.72 2.28 -3.76
C GLY A 29 9.67 3.48 -3.90
N ASN A 30 9.16 4.62 -4.36
CA ASN A 30 9.95 5.85 -4.47
C ASN A 30 10.42 6.36 -3.11
N LEU A 31 9.61 6.27 -2.04
CA LEU A 31 10.04 6.64 -0.70
C LEU A 31 11.17 5.76 -0.17
N ARG A 32 11.11 4.44 -0.43
CA ARG A 32 12.20 3.52 -0.08
C ARG A 32 13.48 3.86 -0.83
N ASN A 33 13.40 4.12 -2.13
CA ASN A 33 14.54 4.56 -2.93
C ASN A 33 15.14 5.86 -2.41
N LEU A 34 14.31 6.81 -1.96
CA LEU A 34 14.75 8.06 -1.35
C LEU A 34 15.51 7.81 -0.04
N ARG A 35 14.97 6.97 0.85
CA ARG A 35 15.65 6.56 2.09
C ARG A 35 17.01 5.93 1.80
N ASP A 36 17.05 5.01 0.85
CA ASP A 36 18.28 4.27 0.51
C ASP A 36 19.33 5.20 -0.12
N SER A 37 18.89 6.17 -0.95
CA SER A 37 19.77 7.21 -1.50
C SER A 37 20.35 8.11 -0.40
N TYR A 38 19.53 8.49 0.59
CA TYR A 38 20.00 9.27 1.74
C TYR A 38 20.98 8.47 2.60
N ALA A 39 20.69 7.19 2.86
CA ALA A 39 21.58 6.31 3.60
C ALA A 39 22.95 6.16 2.90
N ALA A 40 22.96 6.00 1.58
CA ALA A 40 24.19 5.91 0.79
C ALA A 40 25.05 7.19 0.88
N LEU A 41 24.43 8.37 0.93
CA LEU A 41 25.13 9.64 1.14
C LEU A 41 25.64 9.80 2.57
N ALA A 42 24.88 9.35 3.57
CA ALA A 42 25.23 9.45 4.97
C ALA A 42 26.44 8.58 5.35
N VAL A 43 26.72 7.49 4.63
CA VAL A 43 27.90 6.62 4.84
C VAL A 43 29.24 7.36 4.68
N GLY A 44 29.26 8.58 4.11
CA GLY A 44 30.44 9.46 4.03
C GLY A 44 30.42 10.68 4.96
N SER A 45 29.34 10.90 5.74
CA SER A 45 29.15 12.09 6.57
C SER A 45 29.27 11.76 8.05
N SER A 46 30.24 12.38 8.73
CA SER A 46 30.50 12.21 10.18
C SER A 46 29.47 12.96 11.03
N GLU A 47 28.18 12.72 10.83
CA GLU A 47 27.14 13.24 11.72
C GLU A 47 25.87 12.39 11.53
N THR A 48 25.58 11.50 12.47
CA THR A 48 24.22 11.01 12.65
C THR A 48 23.87 11.07 14.13
N ILE A 49 22.80 11.81 14.42
CA ILE A 49 22.18 11.88 15.74
C ILE A 49 21.61 10.49 16.04
N ALA A 50 22.25 9.78 16.97
CA ALA A 50 21.92 8.41 17.31
C ALA A 50 20.51 8.30 17.92
N GLY A 51 19.62 7.53 17.29
CA GLY A 51 18.47 6.92 17.97
C GLY A 51 17.12 7.01 17.28
N GLU A 52 16.81 8.09 16.54
CA GLU A 52 15.46 8.29 15.97
C GLU A 52 15.37 7.86 14.49
N PRO A 53 14.32 7.12 14.08
CA PRO A 53 14.07 6.86 12.67
C PRO A 53 13.89 8.18 11.93
N SER A 54 14.52 8.29 10.74
CA SER A 54 14.34 9.45 9.89
C SER A 54 12.85 9.70 9.60
N SER A 55 12.46 10.95 9.39
CA SER A 55 11.09 11.30 9.00
C SER A 55 10.61 10.48 7.80
N VAL A 56 11.49 10.22 6.83
CA VAL A 56 11.23 9.35 5.68
C VAL A 56 10.94 7.90 6.11
N THR A 57 11.69 7.35 7.07
CA THR A 57 11.44 6.02 7.62
C THR A 57 10.08 5.94 8.31
N ARG A 58 9.70 6.98 9.07
CA ARG A 58 8.38 7.06 9.71
C ARG A 58 7.24 7.09 8.69
N ILE A 59 7.36 7.92 7.65
CA ILE A 59 6.36 8.01 6.57
C ILE A 59 6.23 6.69 5.82
N ILE A 60 7.34 5.99 5.55
CA ILE A 60 7.32 4.65 4.93
C ILE A 60 6.50 3.68 5.79
N SER A 61 6.78 3.62 7.09
CA SER A 61 6.05 2.72 8.01
C SER A 61 4.56 3.05 8.10
N GLU A 62 4.20 4.33 8.15
CA GLU A 62 2.79 4.77 8.14
C GLU A 62 2.09 4.38 6.83
N CYS A 63 2.76 4.56 5.69
CA CYS A 63 2.23 4.17 4.38
C CYS A 63 2.07 2.65 4.23
N GLU A 64 3.02 1.86 4.75
CA GLU A 64 2.94 0.39 4.77
C GLU A 64 1.77 -0.10 5.61
N SER A 65 1.59 0.48 6.79
CA SER A 65 0.47 0.20 7.68
C SER A 65 -0.87 0.53 6.99
N ALA A 66 -1.01 1.76 6.47
CA ALA A 66 -2.23 2.20 5.79
C ALA A 66 -2.58 1.33 4.57
N LEU A 67 -1.58 0.95 3.77
CA LEU A 67 -1.80 0.07 2.61
C LEU A 67 -2.18 -1.36 3.01
N THR A 68 -1.71 -1.84 4.15
CA THR A 68 -2.12 -3.13 4.71
C THR A 68 -3.59 -3.11 5.10
N PHE A 69 -4.03 -2.06 5.81
CA PHE A 69 -5.45 -1.88 6.14
C PHE A 69 -6.33 -1.75 4.90
N LEU A 70 -5.92 -0.90 3.94
CA LEU A 70 -6.66 -0.74 2.69
C LEU A 70 -6.80 -2.07 1.93
N ASN A 71 -5.73 -2.86 1.80
CA ASN A 71 -5.78 -4.14 1.10
C ASN A 71 -6.73 -5.13 1.80
N ARG A 72 -6.66 -5.19 3.13
CA ARG A 72 -7.56 -6.02 3.94
C ARG A 72 -9.03 -5.62 3.73
N ASP A 73 -9.34 -4.33 3.83
CA ASP A 73 -10.71 -3.84 3.72
C ASP A 73 -11.29 -4.05 2.31
N LEU A 74 -10.47 -3.84 1.27
CA LEU A 74 -10.85 -4.15 -0.11
C LEU A 74 -11.11 -5.65 -0.32
N GLY A 75 -10.30 -6.51 0.30
CA GLY A 75 -10.52 -7.96 0.29
C GLY A 75 -11.84 -8.35 0.97
N ILE A 76 -12.15 -7.77 2.13
CA ILE A 76 -13.42 -8.00 2.85
C ILE A 76 -14.61 -7.54 1.98
N LEU A 77 -14.51 -6.36 1.37
CA LEU A 77 -15.56 -5.84 0.49
C LEU A 77 -15.76 -6.73 -0.75
N SER A 78 -14.67 -7.19 -1.39
CA SER A 78 -14.75 -8.09 -2.54
C SER A 78 -15.44 -9.41 -2.17
N ALA A 79 -15.06 -10.01 -1.04
CA ALA A 79 -15.69 -11.22 -0.54
C ALA A 79 -17.18 -11.01 -0.20
N SER A 80 -17.53 -9.86 0.37
CA SER A 80 -18.92 -9.51 0.71
C SER A 80 -19.80 -9.39 -0.53
N ILE A 81 -19.31 -8.71 -1.58
CA ILE A 81 -20.02 -8.59 -2.86
C ILE A 81 -20.18 -9.96 -3.53
N ALA A 82 -19.13 -10.79 -3.50
CA ALA A 82 -19.20 -12.15 -4.08
C ALA A 82 -20.27 -13.00 -3.39
N ARG A 83 -20.39 -12.90 -2.05
CA ARG A 83 -21.43 -13.59 -1.28
C ARG A 83 -22.84 -13.07 -1.60
N GLU A 84 -23.03 -11.76 -1.68
CA GLU A 84 -24.32 -11.15 -2.03
C GLU A 84 -24.82 -11.62 -3.41
N ARG A 85 -23.94 -11.62 -4.42
CA ARG A 85 -24.29 -12.10 -5.77
C ARG A 85 -24.60 -13.60 -5.81
N GLY A 86 -23.92 -14.41 -4.99
CA GLY A 86 -24.24 -15.83 -4.84
C GLY A 86 -25.63 -16.06 -4.25
N THR A 87 -26.07 -15.20 -3.32
CA THR A 87 -27.43 -15.26 -2.75
C THR A 87 -28.51 -14.83 -3.76
N ASN A 88 -28.26 -13.75 -4.51
CA ASN A 88 -29.23 -13.23 -5.49
C ASN A 88 -29.34 -14.07 -6.79
N GLY A 89 -28.43 -15.01 -7.02
CA GLY A 89 -28.49 -15.95 -8.15
C GLY A 89 -29.34 -17.20 -7.89
N ILE A 90 -29.91 -17.34 -6.69
CA ILE A 90 -30.68 -18.53 -6.25
C ILE A 90 -32.18 -18.19 -6.09
N SER A 91 -32.59 -16.92 -6.30
CA SER A 91 -33.98 -16.46 -6.22
C SER A 91 -34.68 -16.45 -7.57
#